data_AF-A0A7T4MUT2-F1
#
_entry.id   AF-A0A7T4MUT2-F1
#
_cell.length_a   1.000
_cell.length_b   1.000
_cell.length_c   1.000
_cell.angle_alpha   90.00
_cell.angle_beta   90.00
_cell.angle_gamma   90.00
#
_symmetry.space_group_name_H-M   'P 1'
#
loop_
_entity.id
_entity.type
_entity.pdbx_description
1 polymer ?
#
loop_
_entity_poly.entity_id
_entity_poly.type
_entity_poly.pdbx_seq_one_letter_code
_entity_poly.pdbx_strand_id
1 'polypeptide(L)'
;MSVDAPQSAHPISRRTLARGAAWSLPAVAAAAAVPAQAASPKLGLQGWVHFQRSCSRSTTTMTIDGRGSYPLKGLWVEGATSATKVADAQLTVWFPTSLGRLDWRNRGSSQWFISSTRRDPNRPGYYAYTLTYTGGWSFNAQGEYKSATEQPYFTASVSGCVGTTPLYTRRDVTVDGETFVIERGPLPL
;
A
#
# COMPACT_ATOMS: atom_id res chain seq x y z
N MET A 1 -17.76 -29.47 89.92
CA MET A 1 -17.72 -28.00 89.98
C MET A 1 -16.41 -27.60 90.61
N SER A 2 -15.48 -27.00 89.86
CA SER A 2 -14.80 -25.77 90.26
C SER A 2 -13.73 -25.43 89.22
N VAL A 3 -13.83 -24.20 88.78
CA VAL A 3 -12.91 -23.45 87.92
C VAL A 3 -11.76 -22.97 88.80
N ASP A 4 -10.53 -22.92 88.29
CA ASP A 4 -9.60 -21.82 88.57
C ASP A 4 -8.33 -21.90 87.71
N ALA A 5 -7.96 -20.76 87.13
CA ALA A 5 -6.60 -20.40 86.71
C ALA A 5 -5.84 -19.85 87.95
N PRO A 6 -4.58 -19.34 87.91
CA PRO A 6 -3.57 -19.22 86.85
C PRO A 6 -2.15 -19.68 87.33
N GLN A 7 -1.11 -19.54 86.49
CA GLN A 7 0.17 -18.85 86.81
C GLN A 7 1.26 -19.11 85.74
N SER A 8 1.92 -18.02 85.34
CA SER A 8 3.02 -17.96 84.38
C SER A 8 4.40 -18.14 85.05
N ALA A 9 5.32 -18.87 84.41
CA ALA A 9 6.78 -18.67 84.44
C ALA A 9 7.43 -19.57 83.35
N HIS A 10 7.76 -19.04 82.15
CA HIS A 10 9.10 -18.64 81.67
C HIS A 10 10.12 -19.80 81.50
N PRO A 11 11.11 -19.77 80.57
CA PRO A 11 11.26 -19.04 79.30
C PRO A 11 11.89 -19.89 78.14
N ILE A 12 11.86 -19.35 76.89
CA ILE A 12 12.80 -19.58 75.74
C ILE A 12 12.96 -21.05 75.24
N SER A 13 12.60 -21.38 73.99
CA SER A 13 13.51 -21.13 72.86
C SER A 13 12.83 -21.18 71.50
N ARG A 14 13.30 -20.29 70.64
CA ARG A 14 12.84 -19.98 69.30
C ARG A 14 13.61 -20.81 68.27
N ARG A 15 12.89 -21.25 67.24
CA ARG A 15 13.35 -21.46 65.85
C ARG A 15 14.32 -22.66 65.68
N THR A 16 14.19 -23.54 64.70
CA THR A 16 13.89 -23.32 63.29
C THR A 16 13.45 -24.66 62.70
N LEU A 17 12.23 -24.75 62.18
CA LEU A 17 11.89 -25.77 61.18
C LEU A 17 12.67 -25.40 59.91
N ALA A 18 13.63 -26.24 59.53
CA ALA A 18 14.40 -26.07 58.32
C ALA A 18 13.43 -26.05 57.12
N ARG A 19 13.32 -24.88 56.48
CA ARG A 19 12.58 -24.65 55.25
C ARG A 19 13.18 -25.50 54.13
N GLY A 20 12.37 -26.39 53.55
CA GLY A 20 12.71 -27.04 52.29
C GLY A 20 12.78 -26.01 51.17
N ALA A 21 13.95 -25.86 50.56
CA ALA A 21 14.13 -25.12 49.32
C ALA A 21 13.74 -26.01 48.14
N ALA A 22 12.50 -25.89 47.68
CA ALA A 22 12.10 -26.38 46.37
C ALA A 22 12.14 -25.19 45.40
N TRP A 23 13.11 -25.21 44.50
CA TRP A 23 13.46 -24.15 43.57
C TRP A 23 12.29 -23.81 42.65
N SER A 24 11.70 -22.63 42.81
CA SER A 24 10.80 -22.04 41.82
C SER A 24 11.64 -21.52 40.66
N LEU A 25 11.64 -22.24 39.54
CA LEU A 25 12.14 -21.72 38.27
C LEU A 25 11.25 -20.53 37.86
N PRO A 26 11.79 -19.33 37.61
CA PRO A 26 11.00 -18.28 37.00
C PRO A 26 10.70 -18.70 35.57
N ALA A 27 9.42 -18.98 35.28
CA ALA A 27 8.94 -19.07 33.91
C ALA A 27 9.05 -17.68 33.29
N VAL A 28 10.17 -17.42 32.60
CA VAL A 28 10.31 -16.20 31.80
C VAL A 28 9.37 -16.36 30.62
N ALA A 29 8.20 -15.72 30.70
CA ALA A 29 7.36 -15.50 29.53
C ALA A 29 8.15 -14.60 28.57
N ALA A 30 8.70 -15.19 27.51
CA ALA A 30 9.27 -14.42 26.41
C ALA A 30 8.11 -13.72 25.70
N ALA A 31 7.83 -12.48 26.08
CA ALA A 31 7.03 -11.60 25.24
C ALA A 31 7.85 -11.39 23.97
N ALA A 32 7.43 -12.05 22.88
CA ALA A 32 7.96 -11.72 21.57
C ALA A 32 7.57 -10.27 21.30
N ALA A 33 8.52 -9.35 21.48
CA ALA A 33 8.41 -8.01 20.95
C ALA A 33 8.39 -8.18 19.43
N VAL A 34 7.19 -8.31 18.86
CA VAL A 34 6.99 -8.09 17.43
C VAL A 34 7.53 -6.68 17.22
N PRO A 35 8.56 -6.48 16.38
CA PRO A 35 8.95 -5.14 16.01
C PRO A 35 7.70 -4.52 15.41
N ALA A 36 7.08 -3.57 16.12
CA ALA A 36 6.22 -2.60 15.49
C ALA A 36 7.15 -1.76 14.62
N GLN A 37 7.52 -2.29 13.46
CA GLN A 37 7.90 -1.48 12.33
C GLN A 37 6.66 -0.62 12.09
N ALA A 38 6.61 0.54 12.74
CA ALA A 38 5.76 1.62 12.30
C ALA A 38 6.29 1.95 10.91
N ALA A 39 5.75 1.26 9.90
CA ALA A 39 5.92 1.63 8.51
C ALA A 39 5.27 3.00 8.42
N SER A 40 6.07 4.05 8.63
CA SER A 40 5.61 5.42 8.44
C SER A 40 4.98 5.50 7.05
N PRO A 41 3.80 6.12 6.89
CA PRO A 41 3.18 6.29 5.60
C PRO A 41 4.21 6.79 4.60
N LYS A 42 4.44 6.03 3.53
CA LYS A 42 5.40 6.44 2.51
C LYS A 42 4.73 7.49 1.64
N LEU A 43 5.08 8.75 1.87
CA LEU A 43 4.67 9.87 1.02
C LEU A 43 4.95 9.55 -0.46
N GLY A 44 3.99 9.88 -1.31
CA GLY A 44 4.00 9.57 -2.73
C GLY A 44 2.65 9.05 -3.23
N LEU A 45 2.57 8.81 -4.55
CA LEU A 45 1.35 8.40 -5.21
C LEU A 45 1.13 6.89 -5.04
N GLN A 46 0.48 6.55 -3.95
CA GLN A 46 0.12 5.20 -3.59
C GLN A 46 -1.16 4.74 -4.29
N GLY A 47 -1.52 3.50 -4.00
CA GLY A 47 -2.78 2.91 -4.40
C GLY A 47 -2.69 1.81 -5.44
N TRP A 48 -3.85 1.38 -5.91
CA TRP A 48 -4.00 0.16 -6.70
C TRP A 48 -4.78 0.44 -7.98
N VAL A 49 -4.11 0.22 -9.11
CA VAL A 49 -4.67 0.35 -10.47
C VAL A 49 -4.61 -1.02 -11.11
N HIS A 50 -5.76 -1.53 -11.56
CA HIS A 50 -5.84 -2.79 -12.29
C HIS A 50 -5.33 -2.59 -13.70
N PHE A 51 -4.31 -3.34 -14.04
CA PHE A 51 -3.99 -3.60 -15.43
C PHE A 51 -4.64 -4.94 -15.77
N GLN A 52 -5.47 -4.98 -16.81
CA GLN A 52 -6.15 -6.19 -17.22
C GLN A 52 -6.01 -6.41 -18.72
N ARG A 53 -6.12 -7.68 -19.10
CA ARG A 53 -6.18 -8.14 -20.48
C ARG A 53 -7.36 -9.08 -20.63
N SER A 54 -8.13 -8.91 -21.69
CA SER A 54 -9.16 -9.87 -22.10
C SER A 54 -9.08 -10.11 -23.60
N CYS A 55 -9.25 -11.36 -24.06
CA CYS A 55 -9.38 -11.64 -25.49
C CYS A 55 -10.81 -12.10 -25.81
N SER A 56 -11.38 -11.55 -26.87
CA SER A 56 -12.65 -11.99 -27.44
C SER A 56 -12.59 -11.88 -28.96
N ARG A 57 -13.05 -12.93 -29.68
CA ARG A 57 -13.15 -12.97 -31.15
C ARG A 57 -11.90 -12.39 -31.86
N SER A 58 -10.72 -12.85 -31.44
CA SER A 58 -9.41 -12.44 -31.98
C SER A 58 -9.04 -10.97 -31.77
N THR A 59 -9.64 -10.30 -30.78
CA THR A 59 -9.25 -8.95 -30.35
C THR A 59 -8.90 -8.99 -28.87
N THR A 60 -7.72 -8.48 -28.52
CA THR A 60 -7.36 -8.26 -27.13
C THR A 60 -7.74 -6.85 -26.72
N THR A 61 -8.45 -6.71 -25.60
CA THR A 61 -8.66 -5.44 -24.91
C THR A 61 -7.69 -5.34 -23.73
N MET A 62 -6.88 -4.29 -23.73
CA MET A 62 -6.07 -3.88 -22.59
C MET A 62 -6.84 -2.83 -21.80
N THR A 63 -6.81 -2.93 -20.47
CA THR A 63 -7.52 -2.04 -19.57
C THR A 63 -6.60 -1.51 -18.48
N ILE A 64 -6.67 -0.20 -18.24
CA ILE A 64 -6.13 0.46 -17.05
C ILE A 64 -7.33 0.92 -16.24
N ASP A 65 -7.56 0.35 -15.06
CA ASP A 65 -8.73 0.64 -14.22
C ASP A 65 -8.33 0.95 -12.77
N GLY A 66 -8.30 2.24 -12.45
CA GLY A 66 -8.14 2.75 -11.09
C GLY A 66 -9.47 2.95 -10.36
N ARG A 67 -10.64 2.70 -10.98
CA ARG A 67 -11.92 3.00 -10.33
C ARG A 67 -12.12 2.16 -9.08
N GLY A 68 -12.61 2.82 -8.04
CA GLY A 68 -12.79 2.27 -6.72
C GLY A 68 -12.36 3.29 -5.67
N SER A 69 -12.17 2.83 -4.44
CA SER A 69 -11.80 3.68 -3.32
C SER A 69 -10.74 3.02 -2.45
N TYR A 70 -10.01 3.87 -1.74
CA TYR A 70 -9.09 3.47 -0.68
C TYR A 70 -9.76 2.48 0.30
N PRO A 71 -9.04 1.47 0.82
CA PRO A 71 -7.64 1.12 0.50
C PRO A 71 -7.52 0.10 -0.64
N LEU A 72 -8.62 -0.28 -1.28
CA LEU A 72 -8.64 -1.42 -2.20
C LEU A 72 -8.27 -1.03 -3.64
N LYS A 73 -8.65 0.18 -4.07
CA LYS A 73 -8.46 0.67 -5.45
C LYS A 73 -8.40 2.17 -5.54
N GLY A 74 -7.79 2.65 -6.62
CA GLY A 74 -7.60 4.07 -6.89
C GLY A 74 -6.22 4.55 -6.52
N LEU A 75 -6.04 5.86 -6.63
CA LEU A 75 -4.78 6.56 -6.39
C LEU A 75 -4.98 7.57 -5.25
N TRP A 76 -4.03 7.56 -4.32
CA TRP A 76 -4.04 8.38 -3.12
C TRP A 76 -2.63 8.68 -2.63
N VAL A 77 -2.50 9.65 -1.74
CA VAL A 77 -1.30 9.97 -0.98
C VAL A 77 -1.60 9.73 0.50
N GLU A 78 -0.88 8.80 1.13
CA GLU A 78 -0.99 8.48 2.56
C GLU A 78 -0.18 9.46 3.41
N GLY A 79 -0.52 9.60 4.69
CA GLY A 79 0.14 10.53 5.62
C GLY A 79 -0.12 12.01 5.29
N ALA A 80 -1.18 12.29 4.52
CA ALA A 80 -1.56 13.64 4.15
C ALA A 80 -2.43 14.28 5.23
N THR A 81 -2.36 15.60 5.35
CA THR A 81 -3.29 16.41 6.16
C THR A 81 -4.25 17.18 5.26
N SER A 82 -5.23 17.89 5.82
CA SER A 82 -6.08 18.78 5.04
C SER A 82 -5.28 19.86 4.30
N ALA A 83 -4.17 20.33 4.88
CA ALA A 83 -3.30 21.38 4.34
C ALA A 83 -2.31 20.88 3.27
N THR A 84 -2.01 19.58 3.24
CA THR A 84 -1.05 18.98 2.29
C THR A 84 -1.42 19.30 0.84
N LYS A 85 -0.49 19.87 0.09
CA LYS A 85 -0.67 20.20 -1.33
C LYS A 85 -0.20 19.03 -2.17
N VAL A 86 -1.08 18.51 -3.03
CA VAL A 86 -0.75 17.42 -3.95
C VAL A 86 -0.90 17.92 -5.38
N ALA A 87 0.15 17.79 -6.18
CA ALA A 87 0.25 18.30 -7.53
C ALA A 87 0.99 17.32 -8.45
N ASP A 88 0.90 17.55 -9.76
CA ASP A 88 1.68 16.86 -10.80
C ASP A 88 1.61 15.33 -10.75
N ALA A 89 0.46 14.78 -10.33
CA ALA A 89 0.29 13.34 -10.24
C ALA A 89 0.27 12.70 -11.63
N GLN A 90 1.20 11.76 -11.84
CA GLN A 90 1.35 11.03 -13.08
C GLN A 90 1.49 9.52 -12.83
N LEU A 91 0.95 8.72 -13.74
CA LEU A 91 1.16 7.29 -13.84
C LEU A 91 1.67 6.98 -15.25
N THR A 92 2.96 6.68 -15.37
CA THR A 92 3.55 6.17 -16.61
C THR A 92 3.49 4.65 -16.63
N VAL A 93 3.02 4.10 -17.75
CA VAL A 93 2.91 2.65 -17.98
C VAL A 93 3.65 2.31 -19.26
N TRP A 94 4.55 1.34 -19.17
CA TRP A 94 5.32 0.85 -20.32
C TRP A 94 4.75 -0.47 -20.81
N PHE A 95 4.32 -0.47 -22.07
CA PHE A 95 3.87 -1.69 -22.77
C PHE A 95 4.91 -2.13 -23.81
N PRO A 96 5.13 -3.44 -24.00
CA PRO A 96 6.07 -3.95 -25.00
C PRO A 96 5.72 -3.47 -26.42
N THR A 97 6.73 -3.14 -27.21
CA THR A 97 6.55 -2.71 -28.60
C THR A 97 6.01 -3.82 -29.51
N SER A 98 6.07 -5.08 -29.09
CA SER A 98 5.49 -6.23 -29.79
C SER A 98 3.96 -6.15 -29.89
N LEU A 99 3.31 -5.36 -29.04
CA LEU A 99 1.87 -5.08 -29.13
C LEU A 99 1.53 -4.02 -30.18
N GLY A 100 2.53 -3.39 -30.79
CA GLY A 100 2.34 -2.15 -31.55
C GLY A 100 2.01 -0.97 -30.64
N ARG A 101 1.59 0.13 -31.26
CA ARG A 101 1.13 1.32 -30.53
C ARG A 101 -0.33 1.09 -30.08
N LEU A 102 -0.61 1.39 -28.82
CA LEU A 102 -1.93 1.26 -28.21
C LEU A 102 -2.68 2.59 -28.31
N ASP A 103 -3.80 2.57 -29.01
CA ASP A 103 -4.70 3.71 -29.12
C ASP A 103 -5.70 3.72 -27.96
N TRP A 104 -5.27 4.32 -26.85
CA TRP A 104 -6.07 4.40 -25.63
C TRP A 104 -7.29 5.29 -25.79
N ARG A 105 -8.44 4.79 -25.33
CA ARG A 105 -9.68 5.53 -25.18
C ARG A 105 -9.95 5.75 -23.69
N ASN A 106 -10.14 7.01 -23.31
CA ASN A 106 -10.66 7.33 -21.99
C ASN A 106 -12.12 6.87 -21.90
N ARG A 107 -12.42 6.06 -20.89
CA ARG A 107 -13.76 5.55 -20.58
C ARG A 107 -14.25 6.02 -19.22
N GLY A 108 -13.43 6.77 -18.48
CA GLY A 108 -13.72 7.31 -17.17
C GLY A 108 -13.75 8.84 -17.18
N SER A 109 -13.13 9.43 -16.16
CA SER A 109 -13.15 10.86 -15.92
C SER A 109 -12.29 11.65 -16.90
N SER A 110 -12.73 12.87 -17.23
CA SER A 110 -11.97 13.88 -17.97
C SER A 110 -10.79 14.46 -17.17
N GLN A 111 -10.65 14.16 -15.88
CA GLN A 111 -9.53 14.64 -15.06
C GLN A 111 -8.25 13.82 -15.25
N TRP A 112 -8.32 12.72 -15.99
CA TRP A 112 -7.16 11.92 -16.39
C TRP A 112 -6.98 11.98 -17.90
N PHE A 113 -5.77 12.29 -18.34
CA PHE A 113 -5.40 12.32 -19.75
C PHE A 113 -4.24 11.38 -19.98
N ILE A 114 -4.27 10.64 -21.09
CA ILE A 114 -3.18 9.76 -21.47
C ILE A 114 -2.43 10.34 -22.67
N SER A 115 -1.15 10.64 -22.47
CA SER A 115 -0.22 10.98 -23.53
C SER A 115 0.59 9.74 -23.90
N SER A 116 0.91 9.59 -25.19
CA SER A 116 1.78 8.51 -25.66
C SER A 116 3.08 9.09 -26.15
N THR A 117 4.19 8.51 -25.69
CA THR A 117 5.51 8.76 -26.27
C THR A 117 5.76 7.77 -27.42
N ARG A 118 6.55 8.17 -28.42
CA ARG A 118 7.24 7.16 -29.25
C ARG A 118 8.26 6.45 -28.35
N ARG A 119 8.65 5.21 -28.72
CA ARG A 119 9.55 4.32 -27.96
C ARG A 119 10.41 5.03 -26.93
N ASP A 120 10.32 4.60 -25.68
CA ASP A 120 11.11 5.23 -24.63
C ASP A 120 12.60 4.90 -24.85
N PRO A 121 13.46 5.90 -25.11
CA PRO A 121 14.89 5.66 -25.31
C PRO A 121 15.56 5.09 -24.04
N ASN A 122 15.01 5.37 -22.87
CA ASN A 122 15.51 4.88 -21.58
C ASN A 122 14.98 3.48 -21.24
N ARG A 123 14.00 2.98 -22.01
CA ARG A 123 13.47 1.61 -21.88
C ARG A 123 13.26 0.97 -23.25
N PRO A 124 14.34 0.48 -23.90
CA PRO A 124 14.27 -0.15 -25.21
C PRO A 124 13.25 -1.30 -25.26
N GLY A 125 12.48 -1.38 -26.34
CA GLY A 125 11.44 -2.39 -26.52
C GLY A 125 10.10 -2.05 -25.87
N TYR A 126 9.92 -0.83 -25.35
CA TYR A 126 8.66 -0.37 -24.75
C TYR A 126 8.16 0.96 -25.34
N TYR A 127 6.85 1.11 -25.39
CA TYR A 127 6.16 2.40 -25.54
C TYR A 127 5.73 2.89 -24.16
N ALA A 128 6.03 4.15 -23.81
CA ALA A 128 5.56 4.75 -22.57
C ALA A 128 4.26 5.53 -22.80
N TYR A 129 3.28 5.27 -21.94
CA TYR A 129 2.01 5.98 -21.89
C TYR A 129 1.86 6.62 -20.53
N THR A 130 1.80 7.95 -20.49
CA THR A 130 1.74 8.72 -19.25
C THR A 130 0.34 9.25 -19.04
N LEU A 131 -0.31 8.78 -17.98
CA LEU A 131 -1.57 9.27 -17.47
C LEU A 131 -1.28 10.45 -16.54
N THR A 132 -1.79 11.63 -16.87
CA THR A 132 -1.64 12.86 -16.07
C THR A 132 -2.97 13.21 -15.42
N TYR A 133 -2.93 13.49 -14.12
CA TYR A 133 -4.09 13.96 -13.36
C TYR A 133 -4.16 15.48 -13.33
N THR A 134 -5.35 16.03 -13.56
CA THR A 134 -5.61 17.48 -13.50
C THR A 134 -6.77 17.82 -12.58
N GLY A 135 -7.27 16.86 -11.81
CA GLY A 135 -8.42 17.03 -10.92
C GLY A 135 -8.05 17.49 -9.51
N GLY A 136 -9.05 17.45 -8.63
CA GLY A 136 -8.91 17.82 -7.22
C GLY A 136 -8.52 16.65 -6.32
N TRP A 137 -8.25 16.95 -5.05
CA TRP A 137 -7.92 15.95 -4.04
C TRP A 137 -8.89 16.03 -2.88
N SER A 138 -9.46 14.89 -2.50
CA SER A 138 -10.34 14.77 -1.34
C SER A 138 -9.57 14.24 -0.14
N PHE A 139 -9.60 14.98 0.97
CA PHE A 139 -8.94 14.59 2.21
C PHE A 139 -9.87 13.72 3.06
N ASN A 140 -9.36 12.61 3.57
CA ASN A 140 -9.99 11.77 4.57
C ASN A 140 -9.20 11.85 5.88
N ALA A 141 -9.84 12.35 6.93
CA ALA A 141 -9.21 12.53 8.24
C ALA A 141 -8.99 11.23 9.01
N GLN A 142 -9.86 10.23 8.82
CA GLN A 142 -9.82 8.96 9.55
C GLN A 142 -8.67 8.07 9.09
N GLY A 143 -8.34 8.11 7.80
CA GLY A 143 -7.24 7.35 7.20
C GLY A 143 -6.01 8.20 6.87
N GLU A 144 -6.04 9.51 7.17
CA GLU A 144 -4.95 10.47 6.91
C GLU A 144 -4.41 10.38 5.47
N TYR A 145 -5.31 10.48 4.48
CA TYR A 145 -4.93 10.41 3.07
C TYR A 145 -5.67 11.44 2.22
N LYS A 146 -5.06 11.80 1.09
CA LYS A 146 -5.72 12.52 -0.01
C LYS A 146 -5.90 11.59 -1.20
N SER A 147 -7.14 11.36 -1.62
CA SER A 147 -7.44 10.60 -2.84
C SER A 147 -7.75 11.53 -4.01
N ALA A 148 -7.31 11.15 -5.21
CA ALA A 148 -7.80 11.79 -6.43
C ALA A 148 -9.33 11.70 -6.45
N THR A 149 -10.01 12.82 -6.72
CA THR A 149 -11.49 12.85 -6.72
C THR A 149 -12.08 11.95 -7.79
N GLU A 150 -11.32 11.71 -8.85
CA GLU A 150 -11.68 10.83 -9.94
C GLU A 150 -10.52 9.89 -10.26
N GLN A 151 -10.84 8.69 -10.75
CA GLN A 151 -9.86 7.63 -10.98
C GLN A 151 -9.73 7.31 -12.48
N PRO A 152 -8.54 6.88 -12.95
CA PRO A 152 -8.32 6.63 -14.36
C PRO A 152 -9.08 5.38 -14.82
N TYR A 153 -9.68 5.44 -16.00
CA TYR A 153 -10.23 4.25 -16.68
C TYR A 153 -10.03 4.36 -18.19
N PHE A 154 -9.14 3.52 -18.72
CA PHE A 154 -8.74 3.55 -20.13
C PHE A 154 -8.77 2.16 -20.73
N THR A 155 -9.13 2.08 -22.01
CA THR A 155 -9.14 0.84 -22.78
C THR A 155 -8.42 1.04 -24.11
N ALA A 156 -7.59 0.08 -24.53
CA ALA A 156 -7.02 0.00 -25.87
C ALA A 156 -7.27 -1.41 -26.43
N SER A 157 -7.31 -1.53 -27.76
CA SER A 157 -7.52 -2.82 -28.42
C SER A 157 -6.40 -3.10 -29.42
N VAL A 158 -5.99 -4.36 -29.49
CA VAL A 158 -5.05 -4.87 -30.48
C VAL A 158 -5.62 -6.10 -31.17
N SER A 159 -5.24 -6.29 -32.43
CA SER A 159 -5.61 -7.50 -33.17
C SER A 159 -4.86 -8.73 -32.65
N GLY A 160 -5.53 -9.87 -32.69
CA GLY A 160 -5.04 -11.14 -32.14
C GLY A 160 -5.29 -11.29 -30.63
N CYS A 161 -5.25 -12.54 -30.17
CA CYS A 161 -5.16 -12.85 -28.75
C CYS A 161 -3.68 -12.84 -28.32
N VAL A 162 -3.25 -11.74 -27.73
CA VAL A 162 -1.87 -11.62 -27.23
C VAL A 162 -1.75 -12.36 -25.89
N GLY A 163 -0.61 -13.01 -25.67
CA GLY A 163 -0.32 -13.74 -24.43
C GLY A 163 0.04 -12.82 -23.27
N THR A 164 0.69 -13.39 -22.26
CA THR A 164 1.17 -12.64 -21.09
C THR A 164 2.04 -11.48 -21.52
N THR A 165 1.74 -10.29 -21.00
CA THR A 165 2.42 -9.05 -21.38
C THR A 165 3.14 -8.47 -20.16
N PRO A 166 4.48 -8.43 -20.11
CA PRO A 166 5.18 -7.76 -19.02
C PRO A 166 5.02 -6.25 -19.16
N LEU A 167 4.62 -5.58 -18.09
CA LEU A 167 4.56 -4.12 -18.04
C LEU A 167 5.40 -3.56 -16.89
N TYR A 168 5.81 -2.31 -17.05
CA TYR A 168 6.38 -1.52 -15.96
C TYR A 168 5.46 -0.35 -15.68
N THR A 169 5.53 0.15 -14.45
CA THR A 169 4.78 1.33 -14.01
C THR A 169 5.69 2.25 -13.23
N ARG A 170 5.51 3.55 -13.42
CA ARG A 170 6.13 4.60 -12.62
C ARG A 170 5.05 5.56 -12.22
N ARG A 171 5.09 5.98 -10.97
CA ARG A 171 4.21 6.98 -10.41
C ARG A 171 5.04 8.13 -9.92
N ASP A 172 4.63 9.33 -10.28
CA ASP A 172 5.25 10.57 -9.87
C ASP A 172 4.16 11.45 -9.25
N VAL A 173 4.49 12.16 -8.17
CA VAL A 173 3.62 13.17 -7.58
C VAL A 173 4.44 14.17 -6.81
N THR A 174 4.01 15.43 -6.80
CA THR A 174 4.57 16.47 -5.95
C THR A 174 3.70 16.63 -4.71
N VAL A 175 4.27 16.44 -3.52
CA VAL A 175 3.61 16.64 -2.22
C VAL A 175 4.35 17.73 -1.47
N ASP A 176 3.66 18.82 -1.15
CA ASP A 176 4.22 20.00 -0.46
C ASP A 176 5.51 20.56 -1.09
N GLY A 177 5.64 20.43 -2.41
CA GLY A 177 6.78 20.91 -3.20
C GLY A 177 7.89 19.88 -3.42
N GLU A 178 7.82 18.71 -2.79
CA GLU A 178 8.75 17.60 -2.99
C GLU A 178 8.19 16.56 -3.95
N THR A 179 8.98 16.13 -4.94
CA THR A 179 8.57 15.10 -5.90
C THR A 179 8.93 13.71 -5.41
N PHE A 180 7.92 12.85 -5.32
CA PHE A 180 8.04 11.46 -4.95
C PHE A 180 7.85 10.56 -6.17
N VAL A 181 8.73 9.57 -6.32
CA VAL A 181 8.71 8.64 -7.45
C VAL A 181 8.64 7.19 -6.94
N ILE A 182 7.73 6.41 -7.52
CA ILE A 182 7.59 4.97 -7.25
C ILE A 182 7.56 4.23 -8.57
N GLU A 183 8.58 3.40 -8.81
CA GLU A 183 8.63 2.52 -9.98
C GLU A 183 8.41 1.05 -9.58
N ARG A 184 7.69 0.30 -10.41
CA ARG A 184 7.41 -1.13 -10.22
C ARG A 184 7.47 -1.87 -11.56
N GLY A 185 7.95 -3.12 -11.51
CA GLY A 185 7.85 -4.08 -12.60
C GLY A 185 9.14 -4.91 -12.77
N PRO A 186 9.12 -5.89 -13.70
CA PRO A 186 8.01 -6.20 -14.58
C PRO A 186 6.82 -6.82 -13.83
N LEU A 187 5.60 -6.42 -14.21
CA LEU A 187 4.34 -6.99 -13.71
C LEU A 187 3.72 -7.81 -14.85
N PRO A 188 3.30 -9.06 -14.62
CA PRO A 188 2.62 -9.85 -15.64
C PRO A 188 1.17 -9.39 -15.82
N LEU A 189 0.73 -9.30 -17.07
CA LEU A 189 -0.64 -9.01 -17.49
C LEU A 189 -1.26 -10.16 -18.30
#